data_AF-A0A511W2B3-F1
#
_entry.id   AF-A0A511W2B3-F1
#
_cell.length_a   1.000
_cell.length_b   1.000
_cell.length_c   1.000
_cell.angle_alpha   90.00
_cell.angle_beta   90.00
_cell.angle_gamma   90.00
#
_symmetry.space_group_name_H-M   'P 1'
#
loop_
_entity.id
_entity.type
_entity.pdbx_description
1 polymer ?
#
loop_
_entity_poly.entity_id
_entity_poly.type
_entity_poly.pdbx_seq_one_letter_code
_entity_poly.pdbx_strand_id
1 'polypeptide(L)'
;MKNYLNERGNIAIFVLGMLSIIMVMFILVINMASALATKEQSSTTVQQASLAATSVFYEEVSRVIDEYEDETLEGSLLAFFEDFNEKVSDRVDQLSSSGGYTGWSQNEINIEAFNQVLTEELNEPIVRTTLSGLLQDEEVRTSVINEARNTIQRNNGVLDGAVLTVSDNRFYVRAANEFESTSLDGIVGQINEHVYQESAGPTINFLELIWPSSSSTISLDH
;
A
#
# COMPACT_ATOMS: atom_id res chain seq x y z
N MET A 1 -16.67 -73.09 -8.06
CA MET A 1 -17.01 -71.69 -8.42
C MET A 1 -17.31 -70.86 -7.17
N LYS A 2 -16.30 -70.60 -6.33
CA LYS A 2 -16.49 -69.80 -5.10
C LYS A 2 -15.18 -69.09 -4.75
N ASN A 3 -14.66 -68.27 -5.67
CA ASN A 3 -13.49 -67.40 -5.44
C ASN A 3 -13.59 -66.08 -6.24
N TYR A 4 -14.30 -66.04 -7.37
CA TYR A 4 -14.49 -64.82 -8.19
C TYR A 4 -15.30 -63.69 -7.51
N LEU A 5 -16.09 -63.99 -6.47
CA LEU A 5 -16.82 -62.97 -5.70
C LEU A 5 -15.94 -62.24 -4.67
N ASN A 6 -14.82 -62.85 -4.26
CA ASN A 6 -13.93 -62.30 -3.23
C ASN A 6 -12.93 -61.29 -3.82
N GLU A 7 -12.51 -61.49 -5.06
CA GLU A 7 -11.62 -60.55 -5.77
C GLU A 7 -12.33 -59.23 -6.12
N ARG A 8 -13.62 -59.26 -6.48
CA ARG A 8 -14.40 -58.05 -6.77
C ARG A 8 -14.64 -57.18 -5.53
N GLY A 9 -14.84 -57.78 -4.36
CA GLY A 9 -14.96 -57.05 -3.10
C GLY A 9 -13.66 -56.36 -2.68
N ASN A 10 -12.53 -57.04 -2.87
CA ASN A 10 -11.20 -56.47 -2.59
C ASN A 10 -10.86 -55.30 -3.53
N ILE A 11 -11.18 -55.44 -4.83
CA ILE A 11 -11.00 -54.35 -5.80
C ILE A 11 -11.90 -53.16 -5.46
N ALA A 12 -13.15 -53.38 -5.05
CA ALA A 12 -14.06 -52.30 -4.67
C ALA A 12 -13.56 -51.51 -3.44
N ILE A 13 -13.07 -52.21 -2.41
CA ILE A 13 -12.48 -51.58 -1.20
C ILE A 13 -11.20 -50.83 -1.56
N PHE A 14 -10.36 -51.40 -2.41
CA PHE A 14 -9.13 -50.75 -2.89
C PHE A 14 -9.44 -49.47 -3.68
N VAL A 15 -10.40 -49.51 -4.60
CA VAL A 15 -10.85 -48.33 -5.36
C VAL A 15 -11.47 -47.28 -4.44
N LEU A 16 -12.29 -47.69 -3.46
CA LEU A 16 -12.86 -46.76 -2.48
C LEU A 16 -11.77 -46.08 -1.65
N GLY A 17 -10.78 -46.84 -1.18
CA GLY A 17 -9.63 -46.31 -0.43
C GLY A 17 -8.80 -45.33 -1.26
N MET A 18 -8.54 -45.63 -2.54
CA MET A 18 -7.88 -44.69 -3.46
C MET A 18 -8.70 -43.41 -3.65
N LEU A 19 -10.03 -43.52 -3.82
CA LEU A 19 -10.91 -42.36 -3.94
C LEU A 19 -10.89 -41.50 -2.67
N SER A 20 -10.85 -42.11 -1.48
CA SER A 20 -10.70 -41.38 -0.22
C SER A 20 -9.38 -40.62 -0.15
N ILE A 21 -8.26 -41.25 -0.54
CA ILE A 21 -6.95 -40.57 -0.58
C ILE A 21 -6.97 -39.41 -1.57
N ILE A 22 -7.54 -39.62 -2.76
CA ILE A 22 -7.68 -38.58 -3.79
C ILE A 22 -8.51 -37.41 -3.26
N MET A 23 -9.60 -37.69 -2.54
CA MET A 23 -10.45 -36.65 -1.94
C MET A 23 -9.68 -35.83 -0.90
N VAL A 24 -8.93 -36.48 -0.01
CA VAL A 24 -8.09 -35.78 0.99
C VAL A 24 -7.02 -34.93 0.30
N MET A 25 -6.37 -35.47 -0.74
CA MET A 25 -5.38 -34.73 -1.53
C MET A 25 -5.98 -33.50 -2.22
N PHE A 26 -7.20 -33.61 -2.76
CA PHE A 26 -7.89 -32.47 -3.37
C PHE A 26 -8.17 -31.36 -2.37
N ILE A 27 -8.64 -31.70 -1.17
CA ILE A 27 -8.89 -30.70 -0.11
C ILE A 27 -7.61 -30.00 0.28
N LEU A 28 -6.50 -30.74 0.41
CA LEU A 28 -5.19 -30.15 0.68
C LEU A 28 -4.78 -29.17 -0.42
N VAL A 29 -4.94 -29.55 -1.69
CA VAL A 29 -4.61 -28.69 -2.84
C VAL A 29 -5.48 -27.44 -2.86
N ILE A 30 -6.80 -27.57 -2.58
CA ILE A 30 -7.72 -26.43 -2.51
C ILE A 30 -7.32 -25.48 -1.38
N ASN A 31 -7.03 -26.00 -0.19
CA ASN A 31 -6.63 -25.17 0.95
C ASN A 31 -5.31 -24.44 0.69
N MET A 32 -4.34 -25.09 0.06
CA MET A 32 -3.09 -24.45 -0.34
C MET A 32 -3.31 -23.36 -1.40
N ALA A 33 -4.16 -23.64 -2.39
CA ALA A 33 -4.52 -22.66 -3.42
C ALA A 33 -5.23 -21.45 -2.83
N SER A 34 -6.20 -21.66 -1.93
CA SER A 34 -6.89 -20.59 -1.21
C SER A 34 -5.94 -19.78 -0.35
N ALA A 35 -5.02 -20.41 0.38
CA ALA A 35 -4.03 -19.70 1.19
C ALA A 35 -3.11 -18.80 0.34
N LEU A 36 -2.67 -19.29 -0.83
CA LEU A 36 -1.89 -18.51 -1.78
C LEU A 36 -2.70 -17.36 -2.38
N ALA A 37 -3.97 -17.58 -2.68
CA ALA A 37 -4.87 -16.54 -3.17
C ALA A 37 -5.09 -15.44 -2.11
N THR A 38 -5.36 -15.80 -0.85
CA THR A 38 -5.48 -14.84 0.25
C THR A 38 -4.18 -14.08 0.47
N LYS A 39 -3.02 -14.75 0.35
CA LYS A 39 -1.71 -14.08 0.42
C LYS A 39 -1.54 -13.03 -0.69
N GLU A 40 -1.87 -13.37 -1.92
CA GLU A 40 -1.78 -12.45 -3.06
C GLU A 40 -2.76 -11.26 -2.92
N GLN A 41 -3.97 -11.53 -2.45
CA GLN A 41 -4.94 -10.50 -2.10
C GLN A 41 -4.42 -9.57 -1.00
N SER A 42 -3.80 -10.12 0.03
CA SER A 42 -3.18 -9.35 1.12
C SER A 42 -2.05 -8.47 0.60
N SER A 43 -1.20 -8.99 -0.27
CA SER A 43 -0.12 -8.26 -0.94
C SER A 43 -0.66 -7.10 -1.78
N THR A 44 -1.70 -7.36 -2.58
CA THR A 44 -2.37 -6.34 -3.40
C THR A 44 -3.00 -5.25 -2.53
N THR A 45 -3.65 -5.65 -1.43
CA THR A 45 -4.30 -4.72 -0.48
C THR A 45 -3.30 -3.74 0.12
N VAL A 46 -2.18 -4.24 0.65
CA VAL A 46 -1.15 -3.37 1.25
C VAL A 46 -0.44 -2.52 0.21
N GLN A 47 -0.25 -3.01 -1.01
CA GLN A 47 0.37 -2.24 -2.09
C GLN A 47 -0.54 -1.08 -2.55
N GLN A 48 -1.83 -1.33 -2.71
CA GLN A 48 -2.77 -0.25 -3.05
C GLN A 48 -2.88 0.77 -1.92
N ALA A 49 -2.93 0.31 -0.67
CA ALA A 49 -3.01 1.20 0.48
C ALA A 49 -1.76 2.08 0.64
N SER A 50 -0.57 1.54 0.41
CA SER A 50 0.66 2.33 0.47
C SER A 50 0.76 3.34 -0.69
N LEU A 51 0.33 2.95 -1.90
CA LEU A 51 0.23 3.86 -3.04
C LEU A 51 -0.78 4.99 -2.79
N ALA A 52 -1.94 4.67 -2.23
CA ALA A 52 -2.98 5.64 -1.93
C ALA A 52 -2.53 6.63 -0.84
N ALA A 53 -1.87 6.13 0.22
CA ALA A 53 -1.25 6.97 1.24
C ALA A 53 -0.23 7.96 0.65
N THR A 54 0.64 7.48 -0.24
CA THR A 54 1.60 8.32 -0.96
C THR A 54 0.88 9.35 -1.84
N SER A 55 -0.17 8.97 -2.58
CA SER A 55 -0.92 9.89 -3.46
C SER A 55 -1.56 11.03 -2.67
N VAL A 56 -2.33 10.69 -1.64
CA VAL A 56 -3.01 11.67 -0.80
C VAL A 56 -2.01 12.58 -0.10
N PHE A 57 -0.83 12.07 0.26
CA PHE A 57 0.22 12.93 0.80
C PHE A 57 0.67 14.00 -0.19
N TYR A 58 0.93 13.66 -1.47
CA TYR A 58 1.26 14.68 -2.48
C TYR A 58 0.11 15.66 -2.70
N GLU A 59 -1.14 15.17 -2.74
CA GLU A 59 -2.32 16.01 -2.91
C GLU A 59 -2.47 17.03 -1.78
N GLU A 60 -2.29 16.60 -0.52
CA GLU A 60 -2.34 17.48 0.64
C GLU A 60 -1.18 18.47 0.67
N VAL A 61 0.03 18.05 0.29
CA VAL A 61 1.18 18.96 0.20
C VAL A 61 0.96 20.01 -0.89
N SER A 62 0.48 19.61 -2.07
CA SER A 62 0.11 20.54 -3.14
C SER A 62 -0.96 21.51 -2.68
N ARG A 63 -2.01 21.00 -2.04
CA ARG A 63 -3.10 21.82 -1.50
C ARG A 63 -2.59 22.85 -0.50
N VAL A 64 -1.75 22.46 0.45
CA VAL A 64 -1.16 23.37 1.43
C VAL A 64 -0.31 24.45 0.75
N ILE A 65 0.41 24.12 -0.32
CA ILE A 65 1.19 25.12 -1.07
C ILE A 65 0.25 26.06 -1.83
N ASP A 66 -0.77 25.54 -2.49
CA ASP A 66 -1.69 26.31 -3.34
C ASP A 66 -2.65 27.21 -2.53
N GLU A 67 -3.08 26.75 -1.36
CA GLU A 67 -4.05 27.47 -0.50
C GLU A 67 -3.37 28.44 0.49
N TYR A 68 -2.03 28.40 0.62
CA TYR A 68 -1.32 29.26 1.55
C TYR A 68 -1.21 30.70 1.00
N GLU A 69 -2.13 31.55 1.45
CA GLU A 69 -2.09 32.98 1.21
C GLU A 69 -1.75 33.73 2.51
N ASP A 70 -0.61 34.42 2.53
CA ASP A 70 -0.20 35.27 3.66
C ASP A 70 0.40 36.58 3.14
N GLU A 71 -0.29 37.69 3.42
CA GLU A 71 0.10 39.04 3.00
C GLU A 71 1.44 39.51 3.62
N THR A 72 1.96 38.78 4.61
CA THR A 72 3.24 39.06 5.26
C THR A 72 4.41 38.28 4.66
N LEU A 73 4.18 37.48 3.62
CA LEU A 73 5.25 36.78 2.91
C LEU A 73 6.20 37.76 2.24
N GLU A 74 7.49 37.59 2.50
CA GLU A 74 8.54 38.39 1.90
C GLU A 74 9.71 37.50 1.45
N GLY A 75 10.46 37.98 0.45
CA GLY A 75 11.68 37.33 -0.02
C GLY A 75 11.45 35.91 -0.55
N SER A 76 12.28 34.96 -0.10
CA SER A 76 12.26 33.58 -0.60
C SER A 76 10.96 32.83 -0.34
N LEU A 77 10.19 33.20 0.70
CA LEU A 77 8.89 32.57 0.97
C LEU A 77 7.84 32.99 -0.06
N LEU A 78 7.77 34.29 -0.37
CA LEU A 78 6.86 34.81 -1.37
C LEU A 78 7.15 34.17 -2.74
N ALA A 79 8.43 34.18 -3.14
CA ALA A 79 8.86 33.56 -4.39
C ALA A 79 8.65 32.04 -4.43
N PHE A 80 8.64 31.36 -3.28
CA PHE A 80 8.28 29.95 -3.23
C PHE A 80 6.79 29.78 -3.54
N PHE A 81 5.90 30.37 -2.75
CA PHE A 81 4.46 30.12 -2.88
C PHE A 81 3.86 30.70 -4.17
N GLU A 82 4.34 31.84 -4.68
CA GLU A 82 3.86 32.41 -5.94
C GLU A 82 4.33 31.62 -7.17
N ASP A 83 5.62 31.23 -7.20
CA ASP A 83 6.22 30.65 -8.41
C ASP A 83 6.28 29.12 -8.38
N PHE A 84 5.85 28.44 -7.30
CA PHE A 84 6.01 26.99 -7.15
C PHE A 84 5.40 26.22 -8.33
N ASN A 85 4.15 26.52 -8.68
CA ASN A 85 3.45 25.85 -9.78
C ASN A 85 4.10 26.09 -11.14
N GLU A 86 4.63 27.30 -11.36
CA GLU A 86 5.39 27.62 -12.57
C GLU A 86 6.69 26.80 -12.62
N LYS A 87 7.45 26.75 -11.52
CA LYS A 87 8.67 25.92 -11.41
C LYS A 87 8.38 24.43 -11.65
N VAL A 88 7.27 23.90 -11.12
CA VAL A 88 6.85 22.52 -11.36
C VAL A 88 6.51 22.32 -12.83
N SER A 89 5.74 23.21 -13.45
CA SER A 89 5.41 23.14 -14.88
C SER A 89 6.65 23.18 -15.76
N ASP A 90 7.58 24.11 -15.50
CA ASP A 90 8.86 24.20 -16.20
C ASP A 90 9.67 22.91 -16.06
N ARG A 91 9.67 22.32 -14.87
CA ARG A 91 10.35 21.04 -14.63
C ARG A 91 9.67 19.91 -15.40
N VAL A 92 8.34 19.86 -15.47
CA VAL A 92 7.60 18.88 -16.28
C VAL A 92 8.02 18.96 -17.75
N ASP A 93 8.11 20.17 -18.33
CA ASP A 93 8.53 20.35 -19.72
C ASP A 93 9.97 19.90 -19.97
N GLN A 94 10.86 20.18 -19.01
CA GLN A 94 12.26 19.73 -19.04
C GLN A 94 12.38 18.21 -18.99
N LEU A 95 11.66 17.56 -18.06
CA LEU A 95 11.69 16.11 -17.89
C LEU A 95 11.05 15.40 -19.10
N SER A 96 9.92 15.92 -19.60
CA SER A 96 9.24 15.37 -20.80
C SER A 96 10.10 15.43 -22.05
N SER A 97 10.98 16.44 -22.15
CA SER A 97 11.93 16.60 -23.27
C SER A 97 13.24 15.84 -23.06
N SER A 98 13.47 15.30 -21.87
CA SER A 98 14.68 14.56 -21.53
C SER A 98 14.56 13.09 -21.95
N GLY A 99 15.55 12.61 -22.71
CA GLY A 99 15.58 11.21 -23.15
C GLY A 99 15.57 10.18 -22.01
N GLY A 100 15.95 10.59 -20.79
CA GLY A 100 15.95 9.74 -19.59
C GLY A 100 14.56 9.35 -19.09
N TYR A 101 13.51 10.07 -19.49
CA TYR A 101 12.12 9.84 -19.08
C TYR A 101 11.27 9.27 -20.23
N THR A 102 11.92 8.80 -21.29
CA THR A 102 11.24 8.17 -22.44
C THR A 102 10.50 6.93 -21.96
N GLY A 103 9.16 6.96 -22.06
CA GLY A 103 8.29 5.85 -21.66
C GLY A 103 7.61 6.04 -20.30
N TRP A 104 7.91 7.13 -19.59
CA TRP A 104 7.16 7.52 -18.40
C TRP A 104 5.79 8.08 -18.80
N SER A 105 4.78 7.83 -17.98
CA SER A 105 3.48 8.48 -18.09
C SER A 105 3.57 9.94 -17.65
N GLN A 106 2.63 10.77 -18.11
CA GLN A 106 2.56 12.17 -17.69
C GLN A 106 2.45 12.32 -16.16
N ASN A 107 1.74 11.41 -15.50
CA ASN A 107 1.59 11.45 -14.06
C ASN A 107 2.91 11.19 -13.32
N GLU A 108 3.68 10.21 -13.79
CA GLU A 108 5.01 9.92 -13.21
C GLU A 108 5.96 11.10 -13.41
N ILE A 109 5.93 11.74 -14.57
CA ILE A 109 6.71 12.96 -14.84
C ILE A 109 6.29 14.10 -13.90
N ASN A 110 4.98 14.31 -13.69
CA ASN A 110 4.48 15.35 -12.80
C ASN A 110 4.91 15.12 -11.34
N ILE A 111 4.81 13.88 -10.84
CA ILE A 111 5.26 13.54 -9.48
C ILE A 111 6.76 13.74 -9.34
N GLU A 112 7.55 13.34 -10.33
CA GLU A 112 8.99 13.53 -10.31
C GLU A 112 9.38 15.01 -10.37
N ALA A 113 8.73 15.80 -11.21
CA ALA A 113 8.92 17.24 -11.30
C ALA A 113 8.62 17.91 -9.95
N PHE A 114 7.47 17.58 -9.35
CA PHE A 114 7.08 18.06 -8.03
C PHE A 114 8.12 17.70 -6.97
N ASN A 115 8.56 16.43 -6.95
CA ASN A 115 9.60 15.96 -6.04
C ASN A 115 10.88 16.77 -6.15
N GLN A 116 11.38 16.99 -7.36
CA GLN A 116 12.62 17.70 -7.59
C GLN A 116 12.51 19.16 -7.16
N VAL A 117 11.45 19.87 -7.60
CA VAL A 117 11.24 21.27 -7.23
C VAL A 117 11.08 21.42 -5.73
N LEU A 118 10.21 20.63 -5.09
CA LEU A 118 10.01 20.76 -3.66
C LEU A 118 11.26 20.42 -2.86
N THR A 119 12.02 19.40 -3.26
CA THR A 119 13.29 19.05 -2.60
C THR A 119 14.32 20.17 -2.75
N GLU A 120 14.37 20.84 -3.91
CA GLU A 120 15.26 21.97 -4.16
C GLU A 120 14.88 23.18 -3.29
N GLU A 121 13.60 23.54 -3.23
CA GLU A 121 13.08 24.67 -2.45
C GLU A 121 13.22 24.44 -0.93
N LEU A 122 13.11 23.19 -0.47
CA LEU A 122 13.32 22.82 0.94
C LEU A 122 14.78 22.95 1.41
N ASN A 123 15.74 23.22 0.50
CA ASN A 123 17.10 23.61 0.91
C ASN A 123 17.12 24.98 1.57
N GLU A 124 16.16 25.86 1.27
CA GLU A 124 16.01 27.15 1.93
C GLU A 124 15.44 26.95 3.34
N PRO A 125 16.19 27.29 4.42
CA PRO A 125 15.77 26.97 5.77
C PRO A 125 14.43 27.58 6.17
N ILE A 126 14.11 28.76 5.63
CA ILE A 126 12.87 29.47 5.92
C ILE A 126 11.66 28.76 5.29
N VAL A 127 11.77 28.35 4.01
CA VAL A 127 10.73 27.58 3.30
C VAL A 127 10.48 26.27 4.02
N ARG A 128 11.56 25.54 4.36
CA ARG A 128 11.46 24.28 5.10
C ARG A 128 10.78 24.45 6.44
N THR A 129 11.13 25.48 7.21
CA THR A 129 10.55 25.69 8.55
C THR A 129 9.06 26.02 8.45
N THR A 130 8.67 26.92 7.53
CA THR A 130 7.28 27.29 7.30
C THR A 130 6.47 26.09 6.82
N LEU A 131 6.92 25.42 5.75
CA LEU A 131 6.18 24.29 5.18
C LEU A 131 6.08 23.12 6.16
N SER A 132 7.14 22.80 6.91
CA SER A 132 7.06 21.78 7.97
C SER A 132 6.07 22.17 9.06
N GLY A 133 5.93 23.46 9.37
CA GLY A 133 4.92 23.95 10.31
C GLY A 133 3.50 23.82 9.78
N LEU A 134 3.28 24.10 8.50
CA LEU A 134 1.98 23.95 7.85
C LEU A 134 1.57 22.48 7.70
N LEU A 135 2.52 21.61 7.35
CA LEU A 135 2.27 20.17 7.15
C LEU A 135 2.25 19.38 8.47
N GLN A 136 2.59 20.01 9.58
CA GLN A 136 2.34 19.47 10.92
C GLN A 136 0.85 19.53 11.30
N ASP A 137 -0.01 20.08 10.45
CA ASP A 137 -1.45 20.03 10.66
C ASP A 137 -1.94 18.57 10.79
N GLU A 138 -2.75 18.34 11.82
CA GLU A 138 -3.42 17.07 12.06
C GLU A 138 -4.31 16.65 10.87
N GLU A 139 -4.81 17.61 10.08
CA GLU A 139 -5.62 17.34 8.90
C GLU A 139 -4.86 16.52 7.85
N VAL A 140 -3.66 16.96 7.43
CA VAL A 140 -2.84 16.26 6.42
C VAL A 140 -2.56 14.83 6.86
N ARG A 141 -2.15 14.67 8.12
CA ARG A 141 -1.87 13.35 8.69
C ARG A 141 -3.12 12.47 8.70
N THR A 142 -4.25 13.04 9.11
CA THR A 142 -5.53 12.34 9.19
C THR A 142 -6.01 11.91 7.80
N SER A 143 -5.86 12.75 6.78
CA SER A 143 -6.16 12.40 5.39
C SER A 143 -5.37 11.17 4.92
N VAL A 144 -4.05 11.16 5.14
CA VAL A 144 -3.19 10.03 4.75
C VAL A 144 -3.56 8.73 5.49
N ILE A 145 -3.76 8.80 6.81
CA ILE A 145 -4.16 7.65 7.64
C ILE A 145 -5.51 7.11 7.18
N ASN A 146 -6.49 8.00 6.98
CA ASN A 146 -7.83 7.62 6.56
C ASN A 146 -7.83 7.01 5.17
N GLU A 147 -7.04 7.53 4.24
CA GLU A 147 -6.98 6.95 2.89
C GLU A 147 -6.35 5.56 2.91
N ALA A 148 -5.26 5.35 3.67
CA ALA A 148 -4.68 4.02 3.84
C ALA A 148 -5.71 3.04 4.41
N ARG A 149 -6.43 3.43 5.47
CA ARG A 149 -7.48 2.64 6.11
C ARG A 149 -8.62 2.30 5.15
N ASN A 150 -9.15 3.31 4.47
CA ASN A 150 -10.25 3.15 3.52
C ASN A 150 -9.84 2.24 2.36
N THR A 151 -8.59 2.34 1.91
CA THR A 151 -8.07 1.48 0.84
C THR A 151 -7.94 0.03 1.28
N ILE A 152 -7.49 -0.22 2.52
CA ILE A 152 -7.48 -1.58 3.10
C ILE A 152 -8.89 -2.16 3.10
N GLN A 153 -9.87 -1.42 3.64
CA GLN A 153 -11.26 -1.88 3.73
C GLN A 153 -11.91 -2.11 2.37
N ARG A 154 -11.67 -1.23 1.38
CA ARG A 154 -12.17 -1.39 0.01
C ARG A 154 -11.66 -2.66 -0.68
N ASN A 155 -10.49 -3.15 -0.27
CA ASN A 155 -9.89 -4.39 -0.77
C ASN A 155 -10.22 -5.63 0.09
N ASN A 156 -11.22 -5.52 0.98
CA ASN A 156 -11.62 -6.55 1.95
C ASN A 156 -10.50 -6.93 2.93
N GLY A 157 -9.54 -6.03 3.15
CA GLY A 157 -8.52 -6.19 4.17
C GLY A 157 -9.10 -5.97 5.57
N VAL A 158 -8.44 -6.59 6.54
CA VAL A 158 -8.75 -6.52 7.96
C VAL A 158 -7.87 -5.43 8.59
N LEU A 159 -8.48 -4.55 9.38
CA LEU A 159 -7.78 -3.49 10.11
C LEU A 159 -7.14 -3.97 11.42
N ASP A 160 -7.52 -5.14 11.94
CA ASP A 160 -6.92 -5.71 13.15
C ASP A 160 -5.42 -6.02 12.95
N GLY A 161 -4.59 -5.31 13.70
CA GLY A 161 -3.13 -5.31 13.58
C GLY A 161 -2.61 -4.59 12.34
N ALA A 162 -3.43 -3.75 11.68
CA ALA A 162 -3.01 -2.98 10.53
C ALA A 162 -2.24 -1.72 10.96
N VAL A 163 -1.12 -1.45 10.30
CA VAL A 163 -0.27 -0.32 10.67
C VAL A 163 0.23 0.43 9.45
N LEU A 164 0.37 1.74 9.60
CA LEU A 164 1.09 2.63 8.70
C LEU A 164 2.41 3.02 9.37
N THR A 165 3.54 2.73 8.74
CA THR A 165 4.87 3.11 9.21
C THR A 165 5.51 4.06 8.22
N VAL A 166 6.11 5.13 8.72
CA VAL A 166 6.95 6.03 7.90
C VAL A 166 8.41 5.71 8.18
N SER A 167 9.16 5.32 7.14
CA SER A 167 10.60 5.01 7.22
C SER A 167 11.21 5.16 5.83
N ASP A 168 12.49 5.45 5.73
CA ASP A 168 13.25 5.48 4.47
C ASP A 168 12.54 6.30 3.37
N ASN A 169 11.96 7.44 3.76
CA ASN A 169 11.19 8.31 2.88
C ASN A 169 10.01 7.61 2.16
N ARG A 170 9.39 6.60 2.79
CA ARG A 170 8.26 5.84 2.26
C ARG A 170 7.18 5.59 3.31
N PHE A 171 5.95 5.45 2.81
CA PHE A 171 4.85 4.90 3.59
C PHE A 171 4.82 3.37 3.44
N TYR A 172 4.98 2.67 4.55
CA TYR A 172 4.83 1.22 4.65
C TYR A 172 3.47 0.92 5.24
N VAL A 173 2.68 0.10 4.56
CA VAL A 173 1.41 -0.38 5.06
C VAL A 173 1.52 -1.87 5.32
N ARG A 174 1.10 -2.30 6.51
CA ARG A 174 0.94 -3.70 6.87
C ARG A 174 -0.53 -3.93 7.21
N ALA A 175 -1.12 -4.96 6.62
CA ALA A 175 -2.50 -5.38 6.86
C ALA A 175 -2.65 -6.86 6.50
N ALA A 176 -3.83 -7.44 6.72
CA ALA A 176 -4.12 -8.82 6.39
C ALA A 176 -5.43 -8.96 5.62
N ASN A 177 -5.63 -10.10 4.96
CA ASN A 177 -6.95 -10.62 4.64
C ASN A 177 -7.21 -11.91 5.44
N GLU A 178 -8.48 -12.22 5.65
CA GLU A 178 -8.89 -13.44 6.33
C GLU A 178 -8.78 -14.65 5.40
N PHE A 179 -8.10 -15.69 5.87
CA PHE A 179 -8.04 -16.99 5.24
C PHE A 179 -8.98 -17.95 5.96
N GLU A 180 -9.86 -18.61 5.21
CA GLU A 180 -10.70 -19.69 5.70
C GLU A 180 -10.38 -20.99 4.94
N SER A 181 -10.04 -22.05 5.67
CA SER A 181 -9.79 -23.36 5.07
C SER A 181 -11.08 -24.13 4.79
N THR A 182 -11.06 -24.91 3.71
CA THR A 182 -12.09 -25.91 3.44
C THR A 182 -11.91 -27.10 4.38
N SER A 183 -12.97 -27.41 5.14
CA SER A 183 -13.03 -28.53 6.06
C SER A 183 -13.70 -29.76 5.44
N LEU A 184 -13.41 -30.93 6.00
CA LEU A 184 -14.14 -32.16 5.73
C LEU A 184 -14.58 -32.75 7.07
N ASP A 185 -15.89 -32.87 7.25
CA ASP A 185 -16.48 -33.28 8.52
C ASP A 185 -15.89 -34.62 9.01
N GLY A 186 -15.31 -34.60 10.21
CA GLY A 186 -14.63 -35.75 10.83
C GLY A 186 -13.22 -36.08 10.33
N ILE A 187 -12.64 -35.37 9.36
CA ILE A 187 -11.28 -35.64 8.83
C ILE A 187 -10.35 -34.42 8.91
N VAL A 188 -10.83 -33.23 8.52
CA VAL A 188 -10.01 -32.00 8.52
C VAL A 188 -10.82 -30.86 9.11
N GLY A 189 -10.31 -30.24 10.19
CA GLY A 189 -10.94 -29.09 10.85
C GLY A 189 -10.83 -27.79 10.03
N GLN A 190 -11.72 -26.85 10.32
CA GLN A 190 -11.66 -25.50 9.75
C GLN A 190 -10.56 -24.68 10.45
N ILE A 191 -9.81 -23.92 9.67
CA ILE A 191 -8.75 -23.01 10.11
C ILE A 191 -9.13 -21.63 9.60
N ASN A 192 -9.20 -20.65 10.51
CA ASN A 192 -9.40 -19.25 10.20
C ASN A 192 -8.20 -18.46 10.72
N GLU A 193 -7.48 -17.78 9.83
CA GLU A 193 -6.26 -17.04 10.18
C GLU A 193 -6.16 -15.74 9.38
N HIS A 194 -5.51 -14.73 9.97
CA HIS A 194 -5.15 -13.50 9.26
C HIS A 194 -3.82 -13.71 8.52
N VAL A 195 -3.84 -13.50 7.20
CA VAL A 195 -2.64 -13.57 6.36
C VAL A 195 -2.06 -12.16 6.19
N TYR A 196 -1.14 -11.78 7.09
CA TYR A 196 -0.51 -10.46 7.02
C TYR A 196 0.47 -10.36 5.84
N GLN A 197 0.47 -9.21 5.18
CA GLN A 197 1.49 -8.77 4.24
C GLN A 197 1.91 -7.33 4.56
N GLU A 198 2.99 -6.88 3.96
CA GLU A 198 3.50 -5.51 4.08
C GLU A 198 4.01 -5.04 2.71
N SER A 199 3.75 -3.78 2.38
CA SER A 199 4.26 -3.17 1.16
C SER A 199 4.58 -1.71 1.39
N ALA A 200 5.52 -1.20 0.60
CA ALA A 200 5.97 0.18 0.64
C ALA A 200 5.45 0.94 -0.57
N GLY A 201 5.08 2.20 -0.35
CA GLY A 201 4.79 3.14 -1.42
C GLY A 201 6.07 3.61 -2.12
N PRO A 202 5.93 4.41 -3.19
CA PRO A 202 7.05 5.10 -3.83
C PRO A 202 7.85 5.95 -2.83
N THR A 203 9.14 6.14 -3.12
CA THR A 203 9.96 7.09 -2.36
C THR A 203 9.44 8.51 -2.53
N ILE A 204 9.38 9.26 -1.44
CA ILE A 204 9.06 10.68 -1.40
C ILE A 204 10.26 11.40 -0.77
N ASN A 205 11.10 12.05 -1.58
CA ASN A 205 12.43 12.52 -1.18
C ASN A 205 12.42 13.48 0.02
N PHE A 206 11.31 14.16 0.24
CA PHE A 206 11.14 15.14 1.30
C PHE A 206 10.29 14.64 2.47
N LEU A 207 9.77 13.40 2.45
CA LEU A 207 8.81 12.91 3.45
C LEU A 207 9.33 13.04 4.88
N GLU A 208 10.55 12.60 5.17
CA GLU A 208 11.11 12.70 6.53
C GLU A 208 11.48 14.13 6.94
N LEU A 209 11.60 15.06 5.98
CA LEU A 209 11.85 16.47 6.29
C LEU A 209 10.60 17.15 6.85
N ILE A 210 9.42 16.72 6.42
CA ILE A 210 8.14 17.36 6.73
C ILE A 210 7.25 16.52 7.65
N TRP A 211 7.37 15.19 7.64
CA TRP A 211 6.60 14.31 8.52
C TRP A 211 7.27 14.26 9.91
N PRO A 212 6.60 14.72 10.97
CA PRO A 212 7.22 14.94 12.28
C PRO A 212 7.38 13.63 13.07
N SER A 213 8.09 12.65 12.51
CA SER A 213 8.68 11.47 13.17
C SER A 213 9.11 10.49 12.07
N SER A 214 10.40 10.51 11.71
CA SER A 214 11.04 9.64 10.69
C SER A 214 11.01 8.12 11.02
N SER A 215 10.23 7.71 12.03
CA SER A 215 10.00 6.31 12.41
C SER A 215 8.72 6.15 13.26
N SER A 216 7.62 6.79 12.87
CA SER A 216 6.32 6.56 13.54
C SER A 216 5.59 5.38 12.92
N THR A 217 5.27 4.38 13.74
CA THR A 217 4.25 3.37 13.43
C THR A 217 2.92 3.84 14.02
N ILE A 218 1.91 3.93 13.18
CA ILE A 218 0.56 4.38 13.51
C ILE A 218 -0.38 3.20 13.30
N SER A 219 -1.17 2.86 14.32
CA SER A 219 -2.22 1.84 14.19
C SER A 219 -3.37 2.36 13.34
N LEU A 220 -3.91 1.50 12.47
CA LEU A 220 -5.03 1.80 11.59
C LEU A 220 -6.35 1.20 12.10
N ASP A 221 -6.32 0.53 13.24
CA ASP A 221 -7.41 -0.23 13.84
C ASP A 221 -8.50 0.65 14.50
N HIS A 222 -8.22 1.95 14.69
CA HIS A 222 -9.07 2.91 15.44
C HIS A 222 -9.31 4.22 14.68
#